data_AF-A0A2D8QU78-F1
#
_entry.id   AF-A0A2D8QU78-F1
#
_cell.length_a   1.000
_cell.length_b   1.000
_cell.length_c   1.000
_cell.angle_alpha   90.00
_cell.angle_beta   90.00
_cell.angle_gamma   90.00
#
_symmetry.space_group_name_H-M   'P 1'
#
loop_
_entity.id
_entity.type
_entity.pdbx_description
1 polymer ?
#
loop_
_entity_poly.entity_id
_entity_poly.type
_entity_poly.pdbx_seq_one_letter_code
_entity_poly.pdbx_strand_id
1 'polypeptide(L)'
;MSEETSPTYKDLEVVNNDNAHRDYVIRISIPEFNCVCPRTGLPDFGTINIEYVPQKGIVELKSLKLYIVKFRNLGIFHEHVTNKILEDFKKACCPKKISVLGDFKPRGGIKTEVFVEDNL
;
A
#
# COMPACT_ATOMS: atom_id res chain seq x y z
N MET A 1 16.57 -14.32 14.98
CA MET A 1 15.81 -13.56 13.96
C MET A 1 15.32 -12.31 14.66
N SER A 2 15.89 -11.15 14.33
CA SER A 2 15.40 -9.87 14.83
C SER A 2 13.91 -9.75 14.51
N GLU A 3 13.09 -9.28 15.45
CA GLU A 3 11.71 -8.88 15.19
C GLU A 3 11.73 -7.87 14.04
N GLU A 4 11.42 -8.31 12.82
CA GLU A 4 11.16 -7.39 11.73
C GLU A 4 9.88 -6.63 12.11
N THR A 5 10.06 -5.37 12.49
CA THR A 5 8.97 -4.50 12.88
C THR A 5 8.00 -4.36 11.72
N SER A 6 6.72 -4.67 11.95
CA SER A 6 5.69 -4.55 10.94
C SER A 6 5.68 -3.13 10.34
N PRO A 7 5.52 -2.97 9.03
CA PRO A 7 5.51 -1.67 8.37
C PRO A 7 4.47 -0.72 9.00
N THR A 8 4.77 0.57 9.07
CA THR A 8 3.85 1.58 9.63
C THR A 8 3.88 2.87 8.82
N TYR A 9 2.87 3.73 9.00
CA TYR A 9 2.84 5.08 8.39
C TYR A 9 4.12 5.93 8.64
N LYS A 10 4.88 5.66 9.70
CA LYS A 10 6.13 6.37 10.01
C LYS A 10 7.28 6.03 9.06
N ASP A 11 7.14 4.95 8.28
CA ASP A 11 8.10 4.56 7.27
C ASP A 11 7.90 5.33 5.94
N LEU A 12 6.80 6.08 5.82
CA LEU A 12 6.47 6.87 4.65
C LEU A 12 6.93 8.31 4.86
N GLU A 13 7.86 8.76 4.03
CA GLU A 13 8.26 10.16 3.96
C GLU A 13 7.27 10.93 3.09
N VAL A 14 7.04 12.20 3.44
CA VAL A 14 6.08 13.07 2.75
C VAL A 14 6.77 14.34 2.32
N VAL A 15 6.60 14.70 1.04
CA VAL A 15 7.06 15.96 0.45
C VAL A 15 5.89 16.90 0.23
N ASN A 16 6.19 18.19 0.06
CA ASN A 16 5.18 19.21 -0.16
C ASN A 16 4.50 19.05 -1.54
N ASN A 17 3.20 19.32 -1.59
CA ASN A 17 2.45 19.48 -2.83
C ASN A 17 2.46 20.95 -3.28
N ASP A 18 3.38 21.31 -4.18
CA ASP A 18 3.47 22.68 -4.72
C ASP A 18 2.29 23.06 -5.64
N ASN A 19 1.48 22.07 -6.04
CA ASN A 19 0.31 22.24 -6.91
C ASN A 19 -1.02 22.10 -6.15
N ALA A 20 -1.03 22.39 -4.83
CA ALA A 20 -2.21 22.25 -3.97
C ALA A 20 -3.40 23.17 -4.34
N HIS A 21 -3.21 24.11 -5.29
CA HIS A 21 -4.26 24.99 -5.82
C HIS A 21 -5.24 24.30 -6.76
N ARG A 22 -4.97 23.06 -7.20
CA ARG A 22 -5.86 22.29 -8.07
C ARG A 22 -5.91 20.83 -7.66
N ASP A 23 -7.04 20.18 -7.91
CA ASP A 23 -7.15 18.74 -7.77
C ASP A 23 -6.51 18.04 -8.95
N TYR A 24 -5.72 17.01 -8.66
CA TYR A 24 -5.15 16.09 -9.63
C TYR A 24 -5.04 14.71 -9.01
N VAL A 25 -4.97 13.67 -9.85
CA VAL A 25 -4.92 12.28 -9.40
C VAL A 25 -3.50 11.75 -9.60
N ILE A 26 -2.94 11.14 -8.56
CA ILE A 26 -1.70 10.37 -8.63
C ILE A 26 -2.07 8.88 -8.64
N ARG A 27 -1.55 8.15 -9.64
CA ARG A 27 -1.68 6.69 -9.75
C ARG A 27 -0.31 6.04 -9.61
N ILE A 28 -0.21 5.10 -8.68
CA ILE A 28 1.02 4.35 -8.40
C ILE A 28 0.70 2.88 -8.60
N SER A 29 1.51 2.18 -9.39
CA SER A 29 1.43 0.73 -9.58
C SER A 29 2.71 0.07 -9.07
N ILE A 30 2.53 -0.98 -8.26
CA ILE A 30 3.62 -1.69 -7.58
C ILE A 30 3.50 -3.18 -7.95
N PRO A 31 3.95 -3.57 -9.17
CA PRO A 31 3.75 -4.91 -9.72
C PRO A 31 4.58 -6.01 -9.06
N GLU A 32 5.52 -5.62 -8.20
CA GLU A 32 6.45 -6.51 -7.51
C GLU A 32 6.07 -6.71 -6.03
N PHE A 33 4.80 -6.50 -5.66
CA PHE A 33 4.35 -6.73 -4.30
C PHE A 33 4.37 -8.22 -3.95
N ASN A 34 4.87 -8.55 -2.76
CA ASN A 34 4.79 -9.89 -2.23
C ASN A 34 4.71 -9.91 -0.69
N CYS A 35 4.08 -10.94 -0.14
CA CYS A 35 3.99 -11.21 1.30
C CYS A 35 3.97 -12.71 1.59
N VAL A 36 3.77 -13.12 2.85
CA VAL A 36 3.66 -14.52 3.25
C VAL A 36 2.24 -14.84 3.69
N CYS A 37 1.68 -15.96 3.22
CA CYS A 37 0.39 -16.45 3.68
C CYS A 37 0.50 -16.96 5.13
N PRO A 38 -0.25 -16.40 6.10
CA PRO A 38 -0.17 -16.81 7.51
C PRO A 38 -0.47 -18.29 7.77
N ARG A 39 -1.25 -18.93 6.88
CA ARG A 39 -1.69 -20.32 7.05
C ARG A 39 -0.70 -21.35 6.51
N THR A 40 -0.03 -21.04 5.41
CA THR A 40 0.77 -22.00 4.66
C THR A 40 2.26 -21.70 4.70
N GLY A 41 2.66 -20.47 5.07
CA GLY A 41 4.04 -20.01 5.00
C GLY A 41 4.57 -19.81 3.57
N LEU A 42 3.74 -20.04 2.54
CA LEU A 42 4.12 -19.84 1.15
C LEU A 42 4.02 -18.36 0.75
N PRO A 43 4.87 -17.89 -0.19
CA PRO A 43 4.85 -16.51 -0.66
C PRO A 43 3.62 -16.22 -1.53
N ASP A 44 2.99 -15.08 -1.27
CA ASP A 44 1.95 -14.45 -2.07
C ASP A 44 2.56 -13.36 -2.94
N PHE A 45 2.06 -13.22 -4.16
CA PHE A 45 2.50 -12.19 -5.10
C PHE A 45 1.28 -11.44 -5.63
N GLY A 46 1.45 -10.16 -5.95
CA GLY A 46 0.38 -9.35 -6.51
C GLY A 46 0.87 -8.02 -7.03
N THR A 47 -0.07 -7.22 -7.52
CA THR A 47 0.14 -5.81 -7.84
C THR A 47 -0.65 -4.99 -6.84
N ILE A 48 0.00 -4.04 -6.16
CA ILE A 48 -0.71 -3.01 -5.41
C ILE A 48 -0.85 -1.77 -6.30
N ASN A 49 -2.08 -1.30 -6.48
CA ASN A 49 -2.36 -0.03 -7.13
C ASN A 49 -2.89 0.95 -6.09
N ILE A 50 -2.29 2.14 -6.01
CA ILE A 50 -2.73 3.23 -5.14
C ILE A 50 -3.15 4.38 -6.04
N GLU A 51 -4.36 4.87 -5.87
CA GLU A 51 -4.86 6.06 -6.54
C GLU A 51 -5.32 7.07 -5.48
N TYR A 52 -4.81 8.30 -5.53
CA TYR A 52 -5.19 9.32 -4.56
C TYR A 52 -5.15 10.74 -5.12
N VAL A 53 -5.91 11.62 -4.48
CA VAL A 53 -5.88 13.07 -4.71
C VAL A 53 -5.09 13.70 -3.55
N PRO A 54 -3.89 14.24 -3.77
CA PRO A 54 -3.09 14.84 -2.70
C PRO A 54 -3.76 16.11 -2.14
N GLN A 55 -3.53 16.38 -0.86
CA GLN A 55 -3.85 17.67 -0.25
C GLN A 55 -2.57 18.52 -0.17
N LYS A 56 -1.94 18.60 1.01
CA LYS A 56 -0.68 19.34 1.21
C LYS A 56 0.56 18.47 1.02
N GLY A 57 0.42 17.15 1.13
CA GLY A 57 1.51 16.19 1.09
C GLY A 57 1.41 15.18 -0.06
N ILE A 58 2.57 14.71 -0.51
CA ILE A 58 2.76 13.64 -1.48
C ILE A 58 3.72 12.62 -0.85
N VAL A 59 3.38 11.33 -0.91
CA VAL A 59 4.29 10.27 -0.41
C VAL A 59 5.50 10.17 -1.34
N GLU A 60 6.69 10.16 -0.76
CA GLU A 60 7.95 10.01 -1.50
C GLU A 60 8.14 8.54 -1.93
N LEU A 61 8.46 8.33 -3.22
CA LEU A 61 8.40 6.99 -3.85
C LEU A 61 9.47 6.02 -3.32
N LYS A 62 10.65 6.48 -2.93
CA LYS A 62 11.68 5.62 -2.33
C LYS A 62 11.24 5.11 -0.95
N SER A 63 10.67 5.96 -0.11
CA SER A 63 10.12 5.56 1.19
C SER A 63 8.96 4.57 1.03
N LEU A 64 8.06 4.80 0.06
CA LEU A 64 6.99 3.87 -0.29
C LEU A 64 7.54 2.51 -0.72
N LYS A 65 8.57 2.48 -1.58
CA LYS A 65 9.25 1.23 -1.97
C LYS A 65 9.77 0.49 -0.74
N LEU A 66 10.47 1.18 0.16
CA LEU A 66 11.04 0.57 1.37
C LEU A 66 9.95 0.07 2.33
N TYR A 67 8.87 0.82 2.51
CA TYR A 67 7.67 0.41 3.23
C TYR A 67 7.07 -0.88 2.65
N ILE A 68 6.88 -0.94 1.32
CA ILE A 68 6.34 -2.13 0.65
C ILE A 68 7.25 -3.36 0.79
N VAL A 69 8.58 -3.18 0.71
CA VAL A 69 9.54 -4.30 0.85
C VAL A 69 9.43 -4.99 2.21
N LYS A 70 9.01 -4.28 3.27
CA LYS A 70 8.81 -4.88 4.60
C LYS A 70 7.69 -5.92 4.66
N PHE A 71 6.78 -5.96 3.69
CA PHE A 71 5.74 -7.00 3.64
C PHE A 71 6.27 -8.35 3.13
N ARG A 72 7.43 -8.39 2.46
CA ARG A 72 7.98 -9.57 1.79
C ARG A 72 7.96 -10.85 2.63
N ASN A 73 8.37 -10.73 3.91
CA ASN A 73 8.45 -11.84 4.85
C ASN A 73 7.32 -11.83 5.90
N LEU A 74 6.37 -10.88 5.78
CA LEU A 74 5.31 -10.70 6.75
C LEU A 74 4.15 -11.65 6.47
N GLY A 75 3.77 -12.43 7.48
CA GLY A 75 2.54 -13.20 7.49
C GLY A 75 1.32 -12.30 7.53
N ILE A 76 0.62 -12.09 6.40
CA ILE A 76 -0.55 -11.20 6.34
C ILE A 76 -1.57 -11.66 5.28
N PHE A 77 -2.86 -11.55 5.60
CA PHE A 77 -3.94 -11.83 4.65
C PHE A 77 -4.07 -10.70 3.60
N HIS A 78 -4.53 -11.05 2.39
CA HIS A 78 -4.70 -10.13 1.26
C HIS A 78 -5.58 -8.93 1.61
N GLU A 79 -6.66 -9.18 2.35
CA GLU A 79 -7.62 -8.19 2.81
C GLU A 79 -6.98 -7.24 3.81
N HIS A 80 -6.22 -7.79 4.76
CA HIS A 80 -5.59 -6.99 5.81
C HIS A 80 -4.47 -6.11 5.26
N VAL A 81 -3.61 -6.63 4.37
CA VAL A 81 -2.53 -5.83 3.81
C VAL A 81 -3.06 -4.67 2.95
N THR A 82 -4.11 -4.90 2.18
CA THR A 82 -4.72 -3.86 1.34
C THR A 82 -5.30 -2.72 2.18
N ASN A 83 -6.07 -3.05 3.22
CA ASN A 83 -6.60 -2.06 4.18
C ASN A 83 -5.48 -1.35 4.95
N LYS A 84 -4.45 -2.08 5.36
CA LYS A 84 -3.32 -1.53 6.09
C LYS A 84 -2.54 -0.51 5.27
N ILE A 85 -2.30 -0.79 3.99
CA ILE A 85 -1.65 0.14 3.07
C ILE A 85 -2.45 1.44 2.96
N LEU A 86 -3.78 1.36 2.79
CA LEU A 86 -4.64 2.55 2.75
C LEU A 86 -4.52 3.36 4.05
N GLU A 87 -4.65 2.71 5.21
CA GLU A 87 -4.63 3.38 6.50
C GLU A 87 -3.27 4.04 6.82
N ASP A 88 -2.17 3.37 6.51
CA ASP A 88 -0.83 3.93 6.69
C ASP A 88 -0.59 5.10 5.72
N PHE A 89 -1.00 4.98 4.45
CA PHE A 89 -0.87 6.04 3.46
C PHE A 89 -1.71 7.27 3.82
N LYS A 90 -2.95 7.05 4.26
CA LYS A 90 -3.86 8.10 4.76
C LYS A 90 -3.22 8.85 5.93
N LYS A 91 -2.70 8.13 6.92
CA LYS A 91 -2.05 8.73 8.11
C LYS A 91 -0.76 9.48 7.76
N ALA A 92 -0.03 9.03 6.74
CA ALA A 92 1.21 9.68 6.34
C ALA A 92 0.95 11.03 5.68
N CYS A 93 0.13 11.09 4.62
CA CYS A 93 0.04 12.28 3.77
C CYS A 93 -1.32 13.00 3.75
N CYS A 94 -2.33 12.51 4.47
CA CYS A 94 -3.68 13.09 4.56
C CYS A 94 -4.25 13.52 3.20
N PRO A 95 -4.46 12.57 2.26
CA PRO A 95 -5.02 12.88 0.94
C PRO A 95 -6.47 13.35 1.07
N LYS A 96 -7.02 13.95 0.01
CA LYS A 96 -8.46 14.28 -0.06
C LYS A 96 -9.31 13.05 -0.33
N LYS A 97 -8.78 12.13 -1.13
CA LYS A 97 -9.39 10.86 -1.52
C LYS A 97 -8.29 9.85 -1.75
N ILE A 98 -8.54 8.59 -1.42
CA ILE A 98 -7.60 7.50 -1.68
C ILE A 98 -8.35 6.21 -1.95
N SER A 99 -7.81 5.41 -2.85
CA SER A 99 -8.18 4.02 -3.04
C SER A 99 -6.92 3.15 -3.17
N VAL A 100 -7.05 1.90 -2.74
CA VAL A 100 -6.02 0.87 -2.88
C VAL A 100 -6.67 -0.40 -3.44
N LEU A 101 -6.11 -0.91 -4.53
CA LEU A 101 -6.44 -2.21 -5.11
C LEU A 101 -5.27 -3.16 -4.92
N GLY A 102 -5.49 -4.23 -4.16
CA GLY A 102 -4.60 -5.38 -4.11
C GLY A 102 -5.05 -6.45 -5.10
N ASP A 103 -4.32 -6.58 -6.21
CA ASP A 103 -4.56 -7.56 -7.25
C ASP A 103 -3.61 -8.77 -7.10
N PHE A 104 -4.05 -9.83 -6.42
CA PHE A 104 -3.19 -10.96 -6.02
C PHE A 104 -3.18 -12.07 -7.07
N LYS A 105 -2.03 -12.73 -7.28
CA LYS A 105 -1.93 -13.88 -8.20
C LYS A 105 -2.74 -15.07 -7.68
N PRO A 106 -3.29 -15.92 -8.58
CA PRO A 106 -4.12 -17.03 -8.15
C PRO A 106 -3.43 -18.04 -7.22
N ARG A 107 -4.17 -18.54 -6.22
CA ARG A 107 -3.79 -19.70 -5.39
C ARG A 107 -4.83 -20.80 -5.53
N GLY A 108 -4.38 -22.02 -5.81
CA GLY A 108 -5.29 -23.14 -6.06
C GLY A 108 -6.26 -22.89 -7.22
N GLY A 109 -5.86 -22.07 -8.20
CA GLY A 109 -6.70 -21.65 -9.33
C GLY A 109 -7.68 -20.51 -9.02
N ILE A 110 -7.70 -19.96 -7.80
CA ILE A 110 -8.62 -18.89 -7.38
C ILE A 110 -7.88 -17.56 -7.34
N LYS A 111 -8.42 -16.57 -8.06
CA LYS A 111 -7.95 -15.18 -8.11
C LYS A 111 -8.66 -14.35 -7.03
N THR A 112 -7.92 -13.47 -6.36
CA THR A 112 -8.48 -12.54 -5.38
C THR A 112 -8.06 -11.12 -5.71
N GLU A 113 -9.04 -10.21 -5.72
CA GLU A 113 -8.84 -8.78 -5.76
C GLU A 113 -9.48 -8.16 -4.53
N VAL A 114 -8.76 -7.27 -3.85
CA VAL A 114 -9.27 -6.51 -2.71
C VAL A 114 -9.23 -5.04 -3.06
N PHE A 115 -10.39 -4.39 -3.07
CA PHE A 115 -10.50 -2.96 -3.30
C PHE A 115 -11.00 -2.27 -2.03
N VAL A 116 -10.36 -1.16 -1.66
CA VAL A 116 -10.77 -0.31 -0.55
C VAL A 116 -10.60 1.15 -0.95
N GLU A 117 -11.55 2.00 -0.58
CA GLU A 117 -11.52 3.44 -0.83
C GLU A 117 -11.98 4.23 0.39
N ASP A 118 -11.50 5.47 0.50
CA ASP A 118 -11.89 6.42 1.52
C ASP A 118 -11.96 7.84 0.91
N ASN A 119 -13.04 8.55 1.23
CA ASN A 119 -13.28 9.93 0.82
C ASN A 119 -13.24 10.80 2.09
N LEU A 120 -12.27 11.72 2.16
CA LEU A 120 -11.93 12.49 3.36
C LEU A 120 -12.47 13.93 3.33
#